data_AF-A0A2U1S6S4-F1
#
_entry.id   AF-A0A2U1S6S4-F1
#
_cell.length_a   1.000
_cell.length_b   1.000
_cell.length_c   1.000
_cell.angle_alpha   90.00
_cell.angle_beta   90.00
_cell.angle_gamma   90.00
#
_symmetry.space_group_name_H-M   'P 1'
#
loop_
_entity.id
_entity.type
_entity.pdbx_description
1 polymer ?
#
loop_
_entity_poly.entity_id
_entity_poly.type
_entity_poly.pdbx_seq_one_letter_code
_entity_poly.pdbx_strand_id
1 'polypeptide(L)'
;MADEKILRAVYETLESRRDNPSDSYTSKLMQDSDKKAEDKILEKIAEEAGEVILAAKNNENLVYESVDLMFFTLLNCVYKGISIDELFEEFERRHK
;
A
#
# COMPACT_ATOMS: atom_id res chain seq x y z
N MET A 1 10.15 4.61 18.87
CA MET A 1 10.20 3.49 17.90
C MET A 1 8.85 3.43 17.25
N ALA A 2 8.79 3.35 15.91
CA ALA A 2 7.51 3.15 15.24
C ALA A 2 6.92 1.83 15.75
N ASP A 3 5.74 1.92 16.36
CA ASP A 3 5.02 0.78 16.93
C ASP A 3 4.31 0.06 15.76
N GLU A 4 4.43 -1.26 15.66
CA GLU A 4 3.72 -2.11 14.68
C GLU A 4 2.23 -1.73 14.54
N LYS A 5 1.65 -1.23 15.64
CA LYS A 5 0.30 -0.66 15.71
C LYS A 5 -0.02 0.35 14.61
N ILE A 6 0.93 1.17 14.14
CA ILE A 6 0.62 2.15 13.09
C ILE A 6 0.36 1.49 11.75
N LEU A 7 1.15 0.46 11.41
CA LEU A 7 0.96 -0.30 10.16
C LEU A 7 -0.34 -1.09 10.21
N ARG A 8 -0.65 -1.71 11.37
CA ARG A 8 -1.94 -2.36 11.60
C ARG A 8 -3.12 -1.40 11.45
N ALA A 9 -3.07 -0.23 12.08
CA ALA A 9 -4.14 0.76 11.98
C ALA A 9 -4.34 1.28 10.53
N VAL A 10 -3.25 1.47 9.78
CA VAL A 10 -3.33 1.81 8.34
C VAL A 10 -4.01 0.69 7.57
N TYR A 11 -3.63 -0.57 7.82
CA TYR A 11 -4.19 -1.74 7.15
C TYR A 11 -5.68 -1.91 7.45
N GLU A 12 -6.08 -1.84 8.71
CA GLU A 12 -7.48 -1.89 9.16
C GLU A 12 -8.32 -0.79 8.50
N THR A 13 -7.73 0.42 8.34
CA THR A 13 -8.39 1.52 7.62
C THR A 13 -8.61 1.17 6.15
N LEU A 14 -7.64 0.54 5.49
CA LEU A 14 -7.76 0.13 4.09
C LEU A 14 -8.79 -0.99 3.93
N GLU A 15 -8.80 -1.99 4.80
CA GLU A 15 -9.81 -3.06 4.84
C GLU A 15 -11.21 -2.48 5.04
N SER A 16 -11.36 -1.58 6.03
CA SER A 16 -12.63 -0.89 6.26
C SER A 16 -13.10 -0.12 5.03
N ARG A 17 -12.20 0.45 4.23
CA ARG A 17 -12.55 1.22 3.02
C ARG A 17 -12.83 0.35 1.80
N ARG A 18 -12.31 -0.88 1.76
CA ARG A 18 -12.65 -1.92 0.80
C ARG A 18 -14.06 -2.44 1.08
N ASP A 19 -14.32 -2.78 2.34
CA ASP A 19 -15.56 -3.44 2.76
C ASP A 19 -16.72 -2.45 2.96
N ASN A 20 -16.40 -1.21 3.33
CA ASN A 20 -17.35 -0.10 3.46
C ASN A 20 -16.94 1.07 2.55
N PRO A 21 -17.26 0.98 1.24
CA PRO A 21 -17.14 2.07 0.28
C PRO A 21 -17.53 3.45 0.80
N SER A 22 -16.61 4.41 0.67
CA SER A 22 -16.81 5.83 1.02
C SER A 22 -16.34 6.73 -0.12
N ASP A 23 -16.53 8.05 0.01
CA ASP A 23 -16.05 9.04 -0.97
C ASP A 23 -14.51 9.24 -0.94
N SER A 24 -13.79 8.42 -0.17
CA SER A 24 -12.32 8.46 -0.07
C SER A 24 -11.64 8.01 -1.37
N TYR A 25 -10.44 8.54 -1.62
CA TYR A 25 -9.63 8.19 -2.79
C TYR A 25 -9.39 6.67 -2.90
N THR A 26 -8.99 6.02 -1.81
CA THR A 26 -8.72 4.58 -1.79
C THR A 26 -9.99 3.75 -1.99
N SER A 27 -11.13 4.16 -1.44
CA SER A 27 -12.41 3.47 -1.70
C SER A 27 -12.79 3.57 -3.17
N LYS A 28 -12.60 4.74 -3.81
CA LYS A 28 -12.87 4.91 -5.25
C LYS A 28 -11.93 4.09 -6.11
N LEU A 29 -10.66 4.01 -5.73
CA LEU A 29 -9.64 3.23 -6.43
C LEU A 29 -10.00 1.74 -6.46
N MET A 30 -10.48 1.19 -5.34
CA MET A 30 -10.87 -0.22 -5.19
C MET A 30 -12.26 -0.56 -5.75
N GLN A 31 -13.08 0.42 -6.15
CA GLN A 31 -14.47 0.22 -6.59
C GLN A 31 -14.67 0.24 -8.11
N ASP A 32 -13.68 0.64 -8.89
CA ASP A 32 -13.78 0.51 -10.35
C ASP A 32 -13.81 -0.99 -10.70
N SER A 33 -14.67 -1.43 -11.62
CA SER A 33 -14.93 -2.87 -11.82
C SER A 33 -13.64 -3.70 -11.88
N ASP A 34 -13.60 -4.88 -11.26
CA ASP A 34 -12.42 -5.64 -10.79
C ASP A 34 -11.18 -5.75 -11.71
N LYS A 35 -11.29 -5.41 -13.00
CA LYS A 35 -10.17 -5.23 -13.93
C LYS A 35 -9.56 -3.81 -13.88
N LYS A 36 -10.39 -2.76 -13.83
CA LYS A 36 -9.95 -1.36 -13.78
C LYS A 36 -9.40 -0.95 -12.42
N ALA A 37 -9.95 -1.47 -11.32
CA ALA A 37 -9.41 -1.17 -9.99
C ALA A 37 -7.99 -1.72 -9.85
N GLU A 38 -7.79 -3.00 -10.18
CA GLU A 38 -6.46 -3.62 -10.13
C GLU A 38 -5.46 -2.90 -11.02
N ASP A 39 -5.81 -2.63 -12.29
CA ASP A 39 -4.92 -1.92 -13.22
C ASP A 39 -4.49 -0.56 -12.65
N LYS A 40 -5.41 0.22 -12.08
CA LYS A 40 -5.08 1.52 -11.48
C LYS A 40 -4.21 1.41 -10.22
N ILE A 41 -4.41 0.39 -9.40
CA ILE A 41 -3.57 0.14 -8.22
C ILE A 41 -2.14 -0.19 -8.67
N LEU A 42 -2.00 -1.04 -9.69
CA LEU A 42 -0.71 -1.43 -10.24
C LEU A 42 -0.02 -0.26 -10.96
N GLU A 43 -0.77 0.60 -11.65
CA GLU A 43 -0.26 1.86 -12.23
C GLU A 43 0.33 2.77 -11.15
N LYS A 44 -0.38 2.94 -10.02
CA LYS A 44 0.15 3.69 -8.87
C LYS A 44 1.42 3.07 -8.30
N ILE A 45 1.48 1.76 -8.11
CA ILE A 45 2.71 1.09 -7.65
C ILE A 45 3.88 1.36 -8.60
N ALA A 46 3.67 1.31 -9.92
CA ALA A 46 4.70 1.58 -10.91
C ALA A 46 5.17 3.04 -10.90
N GLU A 47 4.24 3.98 -10.72
CA GLU A 47 4.53 5.42 -10.56
C GLU A 47 5.41 5.66 -9.33
N GLU A 48 4.97 5.22 -8.14
CA GLU A 48 5.71 5.43 -6.89
C GLU A 48 7.09 4.74 -6.91
N ALA A 49 7.20 3.57 -7.56
CA ALA A 49 8.49 2.90 -7.72
C ALA A 49 9.46 3.75 -8.58
N GLY A 50 8.95 4.42 -9.61
CA GLY A 50 9.72 5.40 -10.39
C GLY A 50 10.14 6.60 -9.55
N GLU A 51 9.24 7.13 -8.72
CA GLU A 51 9.50 8.27 -7.85
C GLU A 51 10.54 7.94 -6.77
N VAL A 52 10.50 6.75 -6.16
CA VAL A 52 11.55 6.26 -5.26
C VAL A 52 12.93 6.24 -5.95
N ILE A 53 13.00 5.74 -7.18
CA ILE A 53 14.26 5.68 -7.95
C ILE A 53 14.79 7.09 -8.20
N LEU A 54 13.93 8.02 -8.61
CA LEU A 54 14.31 9.41 -8.87
C LEU A 54 14.73 10.12 -7.59
N ALA A 55 13.96 9.97 -6.51
CA ALA A 55 14.26 10.58 -5.22
C ALA A 55 15.60 10.09 -4.66
N ALA A 56 15.89 8.80 -4.78
CA ALA A 56 17.19 8.22 -4.40
C ALA A 56 18.33 8.77 -5.25
N LYS A 57 18.13 8.91 -6.56
CA LYS A 57 19.15 9.42 -7.49
C LYS A 57 19.45 10.91 -7.28
N ASN A 58 18.41 11.70 -7.00
CA ASN A 58 18.51 13.16 -6.92
C ASN A 58 18.72 13.68 -5.49
N ASN A 59 18.78 12.81 -4.48
CA ASN A 59 18.81 13.16 -3.05
C ASN A 59 17.61 14.04 -2.64
N GLU A 60 16.42 13.68 -3.11
CA GLU A 60 15.15 14.33 -2.78
C GLU A 60 14.46 13.59 -1.61
N ASN A 61 13.15 13.70 -1.48
CA ASN A 61 12.38 13.21 -0.33
C ASN A 61 12.16 11.69 -0.35
N LEU A 62 13.24 10.91 -0.30
CA LEU A 62 13.22 9.44 -0.42
C LEU A 62 12.29 8.77 0.59
N VAL A 63 12.18 9.29 1.81
CA VAL A 63 11.28 8.74 2.84
C VAL A 63 9.83 8.87 2.41
N TYR A 64 9.44 10.00 1.83
CA TYR A 64 8.08 10.24 1.37
C TYR A 64 7.69 9.26 0.26
N GLU A 65 8.49 9.18 -0.81
CA GLU A 65 8.20 8.27 -1.94
C GLU A 65 8.24 6.80 -1.51
N SER A 66 9.12 6.44 -0.56
CA SER A 66 9.18 5.09 -0.04
C SER A 66 7.89 4.72 0.71
N VAL A 67 7.33 5.66 1.48
CA VAL A 67 6.08 5.45 2.20
C VAL A 67 4.90 5.36 1.24
N ASP A 68 4.86 6.16 0.16
CA ASP A 68 3.80 6.08 -0.84
C ASP A 68 3.85 4.73 -1.60
N LEU A 69 5.03 4.27 -2.01
CA LEU A 69 5.19 2.93 -2.59
C LEU A 69 4.74 1.83 -1.63
N MET A 70 5.10 1.92 -0.35
CA MET A 70 4.65 0.97 0.67
C MET A 70 3.13 1.02 0.85
N PHE A 71 2.53 2.20 0.86
CA PHE A 71 1.09 2.39 1.02
C PHE A 71 0.30 1.73 -0.11
N PHE A 72 0.65 1.96 -1.38
CA PHE A 72 -0.04 1.32 -2.51
C PHE A 72 0.21 -0.19 -2.56
N THR A 73 1.38 -0.65 -2.10
CA THR A 73 1.65 -2.09 -1.93
C THR A 73 0.72 -2.72 -0.88
N LEU A 74 0.54 -2.08 0.28
CA LEU A 74 -0.41 -2.53 1.32
C LEU A 74 -1.86 -2.51 0.80
N LEU A 75 -2.24 -1.45 0.08
CA LEU A 75 -3.55 -1.34 -0.55
C LEU A 75 -3.80 -2.50 -1.52
N ASN A 76 -2.81 -2.87 -2.33
CA ASN A 76 -2.91 -4.03 -3.22
C ASN A 76 -3.09 -5.34 -2.44
N CYS A 77 -2.37 -5.54 -1.34
CA CYS A 77 -2.56 -6.70 -0.47
C CYS A 77 -4.00 -6.78 0.07
N VAL A 78 -4.53 -5.65 0.57
CA VAL A 78 -5.92 -5.55 1.05
C VAL A 78 -6.91 -5.86 -0.07
N TYR A 79 -6.71 -5.29 -1.27
CA TYR A 79 -7.54 -5.54 -2.44
C TYR A 79 -7.53 -7.02 -2.85
N LYS A 80 -6.39 -7.70 -2.72
CA LYS A 80 -6.23 -9.14 -2.97
C LYS A 80 -6.68 -10.05 -1.82
N GLY A 81 -7.11 -9.49 -0.69
CA GLY A 81 -7.55 -10.26 0.48
C GLY A 81 -6.41 -10.97 1.23
N ILE A 82 -5.17 -10.50 1.06
CA ILE A 82 -4.04 -10.93 1.87
C ILE A 82 -4.20 -10.28 3.26
N SER A 83 -3.83 -10.97 4.33
CA SER A 83 -3.87 -10.41 5.69
C SER A 83 -2.57 -9.70 6.05
N ILE A 84 -2.62 -8.76 7.00
CA ILE A 84 -1.39 -8.13 7.51
C ILE A 84 -0.49 -9.13 8.26
N ASP A 85 -1.08 -10.17 8.86
CA ASP A 85 -0.32 -11.19 9.58
C ASP A 85 0.55 -12.02 8.61
N GLU A 86 0.05 -12.35 7.42
CA GLU A 86 0.86 -12.99 6.37
C GLU A 86 2.09 -12.15 5.97
N LEU A 87 1.96 -10.82 5.95
CA LEU A 87 3.08 -9.93 5.67
C LEU A 87 4.11 -9.95 6.81
N PHE A 88 3.66 -9.91 8.06
CA PHE A 88 4.56 -9.95 9.22
C PHE A 88 5.25 -11.30 9.38
N GLU A 89 4.56 -12.40 9.10
CA GLU A 89 5.15 -13.74 9.05
C GLU A 89 6.27 -13.80 8.01
N GLU A 90 6.08 -13.22 6.82
CA GLU A 90 7.11 -13.16 5.79
C GLU A 90 8.30 -12.25 6.20
N PHE A 91 8.04 -11.11 6.86
CA PHE A 91 9.10 -10.27 7.42
C PHE A 91 9.91 -11.01 8.50
N GLU A 92 9.25 -11.71 9.42
CA GLU A 92 9.90 -12.49 10.46
C GLU A 92 10.75 -13.61 9.83
N ARG A 93 10.21 -14.29 8.80
CA ARG A 93 10.93 -15.34 8.07
C ARG A 93 12.20 -14.83 7.40
N ARG A 94 12.20 -13.60 6.87
CA ARG A 94 13.37 -12.97 6.22
C ARG A 94 14.39 -12.39 7.19
N HIS A 95 13.96 -12.06 8.41
CA HIS A 95 14.84 -11.52 9.44
C HIS A 95 15.71 -12.59 10.09
N LYS A 96 15.21 -13.83 10.15
CA LYS A 96 15.94 -15.02 10.60
C LYS A 96 17.00 -15.46 9.58
#